data_AF-A0A2N9MP24-F1
#
_entry.id   AF-A0A2N9MP24-F1
#
_cell.length_a   1.000
_cell.length_b   1.000
_cell.length_c   1.000
_cell.angle_alpha   90.00
_cell.angle_beta   90.00
_cell.angle_gamma   90.00
#
_symmetry.space_group_name_H-M   'P 1'
#
loop_
_entity.id
_entity.type
_entity.pdbx_description
1 polymer ?
#
loop_
_entity_poly.entity_id
_entity_poly.type
_entity_poly.pdbx_seq_one_letter_code
_entity_poly.pdbx_strand_id
1 'polypeptide(L)' 'MSGIDPETGQMAALFNPRKDSWSEHFSAHIGTLIPLGVEIRGLTPVGRATVRVLGLNEEMRQMVRYELWLEGLYTK' A
#
# COMPACT_ATOMS: atom_id res chain seq x y z
N MET A 1 5.41 5.60 15.33
CA MET A 1 4.85 6.70 14.51
C MET A 1 3.37 6.39 14.28
N SER A 2 2.54 7.40 14.10
CA SER A 2 1.09 7.25 13.94
C SER A 2 0.56 8.19 12.86
N GLY A 3 -0.64 7.92 12.36
CA GLY A 3 -1.31 8.69 11.31
C GLY A 3 -2.82 8.56 11.40
N ILE A 4 -3.53 9.34 10.60
CA ILE A 4 -4.99 9.25 10.49
C ILE A 4 -5.36 8.16 9.50
N ASP A 5 -6.20 7.22 9.93
CA ASP A 5 -6.85 6.28 9.03
C ASP A 5 -7.87 7.02 8.16
N PRO A 6 -7.69 7.06 6.82
CA PRO A 6 -8.54 7.84 5.94
C PRO A 6 -10.01 7.37 5.89
N GLU A 7 -10.31 6.12 6.26
CA GLU A 7 -11.70 5.63 6.26
C GLU A 7 -12.47 6.03 7.52
N THR A 8 -11.81 6.00 8.68
CA THR A 8 -12.47 6.21 9.98
C THR A 8 -12.24 7.60 10.54
N GLY A 9 -11.23 8.33 10.05
CA GLY A 9 -10.78 9.61 10.62
C GLY A 9 -10.08 9.48 11.96
N GLN A 10 -9.85 8.25 12.45
CA GLN A 10 -9.24 7.99 13.75
C GLN A 10 -7.71 7.85 13.64
N MET A 11 -7.01 8.11 14.74
CA MET A 11 -5.57 7.86 14.83
C MET A 11 -5.29 6.35 14.87
N ALA A 12 -4.38 5.90 14.01
CA ALA A 12 -3.85 4.54 13.99
C ALA A 12 -2.32 4.56 14.07
N ALA A 13 -1.72 3.48 14.60
CA ALA A 13 -0.28 3.28 14.51
C ALA A 13 0.12 3.05 13.04
N LEU A 14 1.34 3.44 12.66
CA LEU A 14 1.91 3.02 11.38
C LEU A 14 2.50 1.62 11.50
N PHE A 15 2.52 0.90 10.37
CA PHE A 15 3.07 -0.44 10.25
C PHE A 15 4.50 -0.53 10.78
N ASN A 16 4.76 -1.57 11.56
CA ASN A 16 6.07 -1.87 12.12
C ASN A 16 6.62 -3.17 11.50
N PRO A 17 7.56 -3.09 10.54
CA PRO A 17 8.08 -4.27 9.84
C PRO A 17 8.82 -5.27 10.75
N ARG A 18 9.14 -4.92 12.01
CA ARG A 18 9.75 -5.83 12.99
C ARG A 18 8.72 -6.60 13.84
N LYS A 19 7.45 -6.20 13.82
CA LYS A 19 6.39 -6.74 14.68
C LYS A 19 5.16 -7.20 13.92
N ASP A 20 4.88 -6.57 12.79
CA ASP A 20 3.61 -6.71 12.07
C ASP A 20 3.81 -7.56 10.80
N SER A 21 2.81 -8.35 10.45
CA SER A 21 2.82 -9.16 9.23
C SER A 21 2.34 -8.35 8.02
N TRP A 22 3.12 -8.31 6.94
CA TRP A 22 2.75 -7.55 5.74
C TRP A 22 1.38 -7.98 5.16
N SER A 23 1.13 -9.28 5.06
CA SER A 23 -0.09 -9.83 4.46
C SER A 23 -1.36 -9.58 5.29
N GLU A 24 -1.22 -9.24 6.57
CA GLU A 24 -2.34 -8.86 7.42
C GLU A 24 -2.80 -7.43 7.13
N HIS A 25 -1.85 -6.52 6.85
CA HIS A 25 -2.15 -5.10 6.70
C HIS A 25 -2.28 -4.65 5.25
N PHE A 26 -1.71 -5.38 4.28
CA PHE A 26 -1.62 -4.92 2.90
C PHE A 26 -1.94 -6.01 1.88
N SER A 27 -2.48 -5.58 0.74
CA SER A 27 -2.62 -6.41 -0.45
C SER A 27 -2.33 -5.58 -1.71
N ALA A 28 -1.54 -6.14 -2.62
CA ALA A 28 -1.26 -5.51 -3.91
C ALA A 28 -2.39 -5.79 -4.92
N HIS A 29 -2.79 -4.77 -5.67
CA HIS A 29 -3.84 -4.87 -6.68
C HIS A 29 -3.36 -4.24 -7.97
N ILE A 30 -3.58 -4.94 -9.09
CA ILE A 30 -3.29 -4.40 -10.42
C ILE A 30 -4.47 -3.50 -10.79
N GLY A 31 -4.17 -2.21 -11.00
CA GLY A 31 -5.14 -1.25 -11.50
C GLY A 31 -5.57 -1.61 -12.91
N THR A 32 -6.88 -1.53 -13.17
CA THR A 32 -7.47 -1.78 -14.50
C THR A 32 -7.70 -0.52 -15.31
N LEU A 33 -7.44 0.66 -14.71
CA LEU A 33 -7.62 1.97 -15.33
C LEU A 33 -6.25 2.53 -15.77
N ILE A 34 -6.24 3.36 -16.82
CA ILE A 34 -5.03 3.99 -17.35
C ILE A 34 -4.72 5.29 -16.57
N PRO A 35 -3.45 5.55 -16.18
CA PRO A 35 -2.28 4.69 -16.37
C PRO A 35 -2.31 3.42 -15.50
N LEU A 36 -1.86 2.30 -16.06
CA LEU A 36 -1.78 1.03 -15.34
C LEU A 36 -0.74 1.14 -14.22
N GLY A 37 -1.04 0.51 -13.09
CA GLY A 37 -0.23 0.61 -11.88
C GLY A 37 -0.51 -0.54 -10.94
N VAL A 38 0.40 -0.80 -10.01
CA VAL A 38 0.14 -1.72 -8.89
C VAL A 38 -0.08 -0.89 -7.62
N GLU A 39 -1.31 -0.91 -7.14
CA GLU A 39 -1.76 -0.25 -5.92
C GLU A 39 -1.50 -1.14 -4.70
N ILE A 40 -0.99 -0.56 -3.61
CA ILE A 40 -0.95 -1.22 -2.30
C ILE A 40 -2.19 -0.78 -1.52
N ARG A 41 -3.13 -1.70 -1.29
CA ARG A 41 -4.32 -1.44 -0.48
C ARG A 41 -4.05 -1.75 0.99
N GLY A 42 -4.43 -0.85 1.87
CA GLY A 42 -4.45 -1.10 3.32
C GLY A 42 -5.72 -1.84 3.72
N LEU A 43 -5.59 -2.99 4.37
CA LEU A 43 -6.70 -3.86 4.80
C LEU A 43 -7.17 -3.58 6.23
N THR A 44 -6.39 -2.80 6.98
CA THR A 44 -6.61 -2.47 8.39
C THR A 44 -6.37 -0.97 8.61
N PRO A 45 -6.82 -0.37 9.73
CA PRO A 45 -6.52 1.02 10.05
C PRO A 45 -5.01 1.34 10.02
N VAL A 46 -4.18 0.42 10.53
CA VAL A 46 -2.70 0.51 10.46
C VAL A 46 -2.22 0.57 9.01
N GLY A 47 -2.72 -0.34 8.16
CA GLY A 47 -2.34 -0.40 6.75
C GLY A 47 -2.76 0.85 5.99
N ARG A 48 -4.01 1.31 6.13
CA ARG A 48 -4.52 2.49 5.43
C ARG A 48 -3.83 3.77 5.86
N ALA A 49 -3.64 3.96 7.17
CA ALA A 49 -2.86 5.10 7.69
C ALA A 49 -1.42 5.07 7.15
N THR A 50 -0.79 3.89 7.07
CA THR A 50 0.57 3.73 6.53
C THR A 50 0.64 4.08 5.05
N VAL A 51 -0.27 3.54 4.22
CA VAL A 51 -0.34 3.86 2.78
C VAL A 51 -0.45 5.36 2.56
N ARG A 52 -1.30 6.03 3.34
CA ARG A 52 -1.51 7.47 3.25
C ARG A 52 -0.30 8.28 3.72
N VAL A 53 0.23 7.99 4.90
CA VAL A 53 1.32 8.78 5.50
C VAL A 53 2.64 8.60 4.74
N LEU A 54 2.92 7.39 4.23
CA LEU A 54 4.16 7.10 3.52
C LEU A 54 4.07 7.30 2.00
N GLY A 55 2.91 7.71 1.47
CA GLY A 55 2.73 7.93 0.04
C GLY A 55 3.00 6.68 -0.81
N LEU A 56 2.62 5.49 -0.30
CA LEU A 56 3.00 4.22 -0.95
C LEU A 56 2.46 4.08 -2.39
N ASN A 57 1.38 4.81 -2.70
CA ASN A 57 0.69 4.82 -3.98
C ASN A 57 0.90 6.14 -4.76
N GLU A 58 1.99 6.86 -4.53
CA GLU A 58 2.43 7.90 -5.49
C GLU A 58 2.57 7.30 -6.90
N GLU A 59 2.20 8.08 -7.92
CA GLU A 59 2.09 7.64 -9.33
C GLU A 59 3.31 6.84 -9.80
N MET A 60 4.51 7.42 -9.65
CA MET A 60 5.77 6.76 -10.03
C MET A 60 5.99 5.42 -9.33
N ARG A 61 5.59 5.28 -8.06
CA ARG A 61 5.75 4.02 -7.31
C ARG A 61 4.81 2.94 -7.84
N GLN A 62 3.60 3.32 -8.24
CA GLN A 62 2.64 2.39 -8.84
C GLN A 62 3.11 1.92 -10.22
N MET A 63 3.65 2.83 -11.03
CA MET A 63 4.21 2.53 -12.35
C MET A 63 5.40 1.58 -12.26
N VAL A 64 6.38 1.86 -11.39
CA VAL A 64 7.56 0.98 -11.22
C VAL A 64 7.15 -0.42 -10.77
N ARG A 65 6.18 -0.55 -9.84
CA ARG A 65 5.67 -1.88 -9.46
C ARG A 65 4.95 -2.59 -10.61
N TYR A 66 4.29 -1.86 -11.50
CA TYR A 66 3.65 -2.43 -12.67
C TYR A 66 4.66 -2.97 -13.69
N GLU A 67 5.75 -2.24 -13.94
CA GLU A 67 6.86 -2.73 -14.77
C GLU A 67 7.47 -4.03 -14.19
N LEU A 68 7.76 -4.06 -12.89
CA LEU A 68 8.27 -5.26 -12.23
C LEU A 68 7.27 -6.42 -12.26
N TRP A 69 5.97 -6.14 -12.21
CA TRP A 69 4.93 -7.16 -12.34
C TRP A 69 4.90 -7.77 -13.75
N LEU A 70 5.03 -6.94 -14.80
CA LEU A 70 5.13 -7.42 -16.18
C LEU A 70 6.35 -8.32 -16.40
N GLU A 71 7.47 -8.03 -15.73
CA GLU A 71 8.68 -8.86 -15.75
C GLU A 71 8.59 -10.11 -14.87
N GLY A 72 7.51 -10.28 -14.10
CA GLY A 72 7.35 -11.38 -13.14
C GLY A 72 8.18 -11.23 -11.86
N LEU A 73 8.81 -10.08 -11.64
CA LEU A 73 9.63 -9.75 -10.48
C LEU A 73 8.83 -9.20 -9.29
N TYR A 74 7.53 -8.95 -9.48
CA TYR A 74 6.60 -8.52 -8.44
C TYR A 74 5.43 -9.49 -8.32
N THR A 75 5.52 -10.48 -7.43
CA THR A 75 4.59 -11.62 -7.33
C THR A 75 3.85 -11.75 -5.99
N LYS A 76 3.79 -10.69 -5.17
CA LYS A 76 3.11 -10.71 -3.86
C LYS A 76 1.89 -9.80 -3.79
#